data_AF-A0A7W4PNK2-F1
#
_entry.id   AF-A0A7W4PNK2-F1
#
_cell.length_a   1.000
_cell.length_b   1.000
_cell.length_c   1.000
_cell.angle_alpha   90.00
_cell.angle_beta   90.00
_cell.angle_gamma   90.00
#
_symmetry.space_group_name_H-M   'P 1'
#
loop_
_entity.id
_entity.type
_entity.pdbx_description
1 polymer ?
#
loop_
_entity_poly.entity_id
_entity_poly.type
_entity_poly.pdbx_seq_one_letter_code
_entity_poly.pdbx_strand_id
1 'polypeptide(L)'
;MTRIVCLFAHYDPAGRLAPHVRHYLAELTACGMTIHLALSGVRRPDAETAQFCARHGIVPHPRPNGGLDFGAWQDLLAAGCAEGADRIVLANDSVFGPLRHLAPILRAMMDRPADVWGLVESHDVAWHLQSWFLCFTAQALDHPAIRRVLAQPFAAMGKPEIVLHGEVGLGMAIRSAGLRTAAAWTDRRTGLRRLISTNPMHADWLSVARSDGVPFIKVELLRDNPCGISWTGHWRALVACSPHFRAEWIETCLRDQPRRTASRRAGWKMRLLYLFLSRDRGAALSALLPSIAGFQRRRP
;
A
#
# COMPACT_ATOMS: atom_id res chain seq x y z
N MET A 1 -4.85 21.08 -18.44
CA MET A 1 -5.22 20.12 -17.37
C MET A 1 -3.93 19.61 -16.74
N THR A 2 -3.88 19.42 -15.42
CA THR A 2 -2.70 18.89 -14.72
C THR A 2 -2.38 17.49 -15.23
N ARG A 3 -1.14 17.26 -15.69
CA ARG A 3 -0.68 15.96 -16.18
C ARG A 3 -0.16 15.12 -15.03
N ILE A 4 -0.89 14.05 -14.69
CA ILE A 4 -0.56 13.14 -13.60
C ILE A 4 -0.04 11.83 -14.18
N VAL A 5 1.19 11.46 -13.81
CA VAL A 5 1.80 10.19 -14.19
C VAL A 5 1.87 9.28 -12.97
N CYS A 6 1.45 8.02 -13.11
CA CYS A 6 1.63 6.98 -12.11
C CYS A 6 2.71 5.99 -12.54
N LEU A 7 3.74 5.85 -11.73
CA LEU A 7 4.76 4.81 -11.81
C LEU A 7 4.34 3.66 -10.90
N PHE A 8 3.76 2.62 -11.48
CA PHE A 8 3.17 1.51 -10.75
C PHE A 8 4.13 0.32 -10.71
N ALA A 9 4.54 -0.11 -9.53
CA ALA A 9 5.37 -1.28 -9.33
C ALA A 9 4.52 -2.53 -9.09
N HIS A 10 4.78 -3.58 -9.87
CA HIS A 10 4.12 -4.87 -9.72
C HIS A 10 5.12 -6.02 -9.94
N TYR A 11 4.90 -7.15 -9.28
CA TYR A 11 5.69 -8.36 -9.46
C TYR A 11 4.77 -9.56 -9.68
N ASP A 12 4.94 -10.23 -10.82
CA ASP A 12 4.40 -11.56 -11.09
C ASP A 12 5.34 -12.28 -12.08
N PRO A 13 5.92 -13.44 -11.72
CA PRO A 13 6.89 -14.13 -12.56
C PRO A 13 6.31 -14.72 -13.85
N ALA A 14 4.98 -14.80 -13.96
CA ALA A 14 4.29 -15.18 -15.19
C ALA A 14 3.73 -13.97 -15.95
N GLY A 15 3.99 -12.75 -15.47
CA GLY A 15 3.54 -11.51 -16.10
C GLY A 15 2.03 -11.29 -16.06
N ARG A 16 1.35 -11.84 -15.05
CA ARG A 16 -0.11 -11.73 -14.89
C ARG A 16 -0.50 -10.59 -13.94
N LEU A 17 -1.57 -9.86 -14.26
CA LEU A 17 -2.26 -8.99 -13.32
C LEU A 17 -3.41 -9.72 -12.61
N ALA A 18 -3.32 -9.88 -11.29
CA ALA A 18 -4.42 -10.39 -10.48
C ALA A 18 -5.65 -9.47 -10.54
N PRO A 19 -6.89 -9.98 -10.35
CA PRO A 19 -8.11 -9.20 -10.49
C PRO A 19 -8.16 -7.90 -9.64
N HIS A 20 -7.71 -7.95 -8.38
CA HIS A 20 -7.66 -6.76 -7.52
C HIS A 20 -6.66 -5.71 -8.03
N VAL A 21 -5.57 -6.12 -8.68
CA VAL A 21 -4.58 -5.20 -9.26
C VAL A 21 -5.16 -4.54 -10.51
N ARG A 22 -5.87 -5.30 -11.36
CA ARG A 22 -6.60 -4.75 -12.51
C ARG A 22 -7.63 -3.71 -12.06
N HIS A 23 -8.38 -4.00 -11.01
CA HIS A 23 -9.31 -3.05 -10.40
C HIS A 23 -8.61 -1.77 -9.95
N TYR A 24 -7.49 -1.89 -9.25
CA TYR A 24 -6.73 -0.72 -8.79
C TYR A 24 -6.20 0.13 -9.95
N LEU A 25 -5.61 -0.51 -10.97
CA LEU A 25 -5.11 0.18 -12.16
C LEU A 25 -6.24 0.88 -12.93
N ALA A 26 -7.39 0.22 -13.09
CA ALA A 26 -8.55 0.80 -13.75
C ALA A 26 -9.07 2.06 -13.01
N GLU A 27 -9.09 2.03 -11.68
CA GLU A 27 -9.47 3.20 -10.86
C GLU A 27 -8.48 4.36 -11.00
N LEU A 28 -7.17 4.07 -11.05
CA LEU A 28 -6.14 5.10 -11.29
C LEU A 28 -6.28 5.72 -12.68
N THR A 29 -6.50 4.91 -13.72
CA THR A 29 -6.77 5.38 -15.09
C THR A 29 -8.04 6.22 -15.15
N ALA A 30 -9.12 5.81 -14.48
CA ALA A 30 -10.38 6.56 -14.43
C ALA A 30 -10.23 7.92 -13.73
N CYS A 31 -9.21 8.09 -12.88
CA CYS A 31 -8.85 9.37 -12.28
C CYS A 31 -7.98 10.26 -13.19
N GLY A 32 -7.77 9.87 -14.45
CA GLY A 32 -7.04 10.65 -15.46
C GLY A 32 -5.52 10.49 -15.39
N MET A 33 -5.00 9.44 -14.75
CA MET A 33 -3.56 9.20 -14.67
C MET A 33 -3.06 8.45 -15.91
N THR A 34 -1.92 8.90 -16.46
CA THR A 34 -1.12 8.08 -17.38
C THR A 34 -0.31 7.08 -16.55
N ILE A 35 -0.46 5.78 -16.83
CA ILE A 35 0.19 4.74 -16.02
C ILE A 35 1.33 4.08 -16.80
N HIS A 36 2.51 4.08 -16.18
CA HIS A 36 3.64 3.23 -16.56
C HIS A 36 3.76 2.11 -15.53
N LEU A 37 3.58 0.87 -15.99
CA LEU A 37 3.55 -0.33 -15.15
C LEU A 37 4.89 -1.06 -15.23
N ALA A 38 5.71 -0.97 -14.19
CA ALA A 38 6.89 -1.82 -14.06
C ALA A 38 6.46 -3.24 -13.68
N LEU A 39 6.61 -4.18 -14.62
CA LEU A 39 6.22 -5.58 -14.47
C LEU A 39 7.45 -6.43 -14.17
N SER A 40 7.73 -6.62 -12.88
CA SER A 40 8.95 -7.27 -12.41
C SER A 40 8.86 -8.79 -12.43
N GLY A 41 9.96 -9.43 -12.82
CA GLY A 41 10.10 -10.90 -12.83
C GLY A 41 9.76 -11.57 -14.15
N VAL A 42 9.49 -10.80 -15.21
CA VAL A 42 9.08 -11.33 -16.50
C VAL A 42 9.69 -10.53 -17.65
N ARG A 43 9.84 -11.16 -18.83
CA ARG A 43 10.32 -10.50 -20.05
C ARG A 43 9.21 -9.87 -20.89
N ARG A 44 7.97 -10.34 -20.72
CA ARG A 44 6.78 -9.85 -21.43
C ARG A 44 5.53 -10.11 -20.57
N PRO A 45 4.52 -9.23 -20.62
CA PRO A 45 3.23 -9.53 -20.01
C PRO A 45 2.60 -10.77 -20.66
N ASP A 46 1.71 -11.45 -19.93
CA ASP A 46 0.85 -12.47 -20.54
C ASP A 46 -0.19 -11.82 -21.47
N ALA A 47 -0.88 -12.64 -22.27
CA ALA A 47 -1.81 -12.13 -23.28
C ALA A 47 -2.96 -11.31 -22.66
N GLU A 48 -3.49 -11.77 -21.52
CA GLU A 48 -4.60 -11.08 -20.83
C GLU A 48 -4.15 -9.77 -20.20
N THR A 49 -2.93 -9.69 -19.67
CA THR A 49 -2.35 -8.45 -19.14
C THR A 49 -2.07 -7.47 -20.27
N ALA A 50 -1.49 -7.94 -21.37
CA ALA A 50 -1.25 -7.10 -22.55
C ALA A 50 -2.56 -6.49 -23.09
N GLN A 51 -3.61 -7.30 -23.22
CA GLN A 51 -4.92 -6.83 -23.68
C GLN A 51 -5.55 -5.84 -22.69
N PHE A 52 -5.44 -6.09 -21.39
CA PHE A 52 -5.92 -5.17 -20.37
C PHE A 52 -5.17 -3.83 -20.41
N CYS A 53 -3.85 -3.86 -20.49
CA CYS A 53 -3.03 -2.66 -20.59
C CYS A 53 -3.39 -1.83 -21.82
N ALA A 54 -3.53 -2.47 -23.00
CA ALA A 54 -3.94 -1.79 -24.23
C ALA A 54 -5.33 -1.14 -24.10
N ARG A 55 -6.31 -1.84 -23.49
CA ARG A 55 -7.67 -1.31 -23.28
C ARG A 55 -7.70 -0.08 -22.38
N HIS A 56 -6.82 -0.04 -21.37
CA HIS A 56 -6.77 1.04 -20.37
C HIS A 56 -5.69 2.09 -20.64
N GLY A 57 -4.98 2.01 -21.78
CA GLY A 57 -3.89 2.94 -22.10
C GLY A 57 -2.71 2.88 -21.13
N ILE A 58 -2.48 1.72 -20.51
CA ILE A 58 -1.37 1.48 -19.59
C ILE A 58 -0.15 1.01 -20.39
N VAL A 59 1.02 1.56 -20.10
CA VAL A 59 2.29 1.18 -20.76
C VAL A 59 3.04 0.18 -19.87
N PRO A 60 3.10 -1.11 -20.22
CA PRO A 60 3.86 -2.09 -19.47
C PRO A 60 5.36 -2.01 -19.78
N HIS A 61 6.18 -2.11 -18.74
CA HIS A 61 7.64 -2.14 -18.76
C HIS A 61 8.13 -3.42 -18.08
N PRO A 62 8.27 -4.53 -18.81
CA PRO A 62 8.80 -5.78 -18.26
C PRO A 62 10.25 -5.61 -17.81
N ARG A 63 10.59 -6.14 -16.63
CA ARG A 63 11.92 -5.98 -16.04
C ARG A 63 12.35 -7.19 -15.19
N PRO A 64 13.66 -7.40 -14.96
CA PRO A 64 14.14 -8.35 -13.95
C PRO A 64 13.61 -8.02 -12.56
N ASN A 65 13.49 -9.03 -11.69
CA ASN A 65 13.06 -8.81 -10.31
C ASN A 65 14.25 -8.37 -9.42
N GLY A 66 14.56 -7.07 -9.43
CA GLY A 66 15.58 -6.47 -8.56
C GLY A 66 15.11 -5.17 -7.92
N GLY A 67 15.52 -4.92 -6.67
CA GLY A 67 15.26 -3.67 -5.94
C GLY A 67 13.83 -3.43 -5.48
N LEU A 68 12.95 -4.43 -5.60
CA LEU A 68 11.53 -4.34 -5.25
C LEU A 68 10.84 -3.15 -5.94
N ASP A 69 9.92 -2.49 -5.25
CA ASP A 69 9.16 -1.33 -5.74
C ASP A 69 10.06 -0.11 -5.98
N PHE A 70 11.03 0.16 -5.10
CA PHE A 70 11.99 1.25 -5.31
C PHE A 70 12.83 1.06 -6.58
N GLY A 71 13.33 -0.16 -6.83
CA GLY A 71 14.04 -0.50 -8.06
C GLY A 71 13.14 -0.43 -9.30
N ALA A 72 11.87 -0.79 -9.17
CA ALA A 72 10.90 -0.64 -10.25
C ALA A 72 10.64 0.84 -10.60
N TRP A 73 10.50 1.72 -9.60
CA TRP A 73 10.35 3.15 -9.84
C TRP A 73 11.62 3.78 -10.41
N GLN A 74 12.81 3.32 -9.98
CA GLN A 74 14.09 3.73 -10.57
C GLN A 74 14.15 3.48 -12.07
N ASP A 75 13.83 2.26 -12.51
CA ASP A 75 13.90 1.91 -13.92
C ASP A 75 12.92 2.74 -14.75
N LEU A 76 11.72 3.00 -14.23
CA LEU A 76 10.75 3.87 -14.90
C LEU A 76 11.20 5.34 -14.97
N LEU A 77 11.81 5.85 -13.89
CA LEU A 77 12.35 7.22 -13.86
C LEU A 77 13.52 7.36 -14.84
N ALA A 78 14.42 6.37 -14.89
CA ALA A 78 15.54 6.33 -15.82
C ALA A 78 15.10 6.24 -17.29
N ALA A 79 13.95 5.59 -17.54
CA ALA A 79 13.32 5.52 -18.86
C ALA A 79 12.54 6.80 -19.25
N GLY A 80 12.62 7.88 -18.47
CA GLY A 80 11.96 9.14 -18.78
C GLY A 80 10.43 9.11 -18.60
N CYS A 81 9.87 8.09 -17.95
CA CYS A 81 8.41 7.92 -17.85
C CYS A 81 7.70 9.06 -17.10
N ALA A 82 8.43 9.81 -16.27
CA ALA A 82 7.91 10.95 -15.52
C ALA A 82 8.08 12.31 -16.24
N GLU A 83 8.77 12.35 -17.39
CA GLU A 83 9.17 13.60 -18.05
C GLU A 83 7.97 14.44 -18.51
N GLY A 84 7.89 15.68 -18.02
CA GLY A 84 6.82 16.64 -18.31
C GLY A 84 5.58 16.50 -17.41
N ALA A 85 5.62 15.66 -16.37
CA ALA A 85 4.46 15.46 -15.48
C ALA A 85 4.40 16.59 -14.46
N ASP A 86 3.21 17.09 -14.16
CA ASP A 86 3.00 18.07 -13.09
C ASP A 86 2.98 17.40 -11.72
N ARG A 87 2.50 16.15 -11.69
CA ARG A 87 2.40 15.29 -10.51
C ARG A 87 2.84 13.87 -10.87
N ILE A 88 3.61 13.27 -9.97
CA ILE A 88 4.10 11.90 -10.13
C ILE A 88 3.62 11.08 -8.94
N VAL A 89 2.87 10.02 -9.22
CA VAL A 89 2.42 9.04 -8.24
C VAL A 89 3.36 7.84 -8.28
N LEU A 90 3.92 7.48 -7.14
CA LEU A 90 4.58 6.20 -6.92
C LEU A 90 3.56 5.29 -6.22
N ALA A 91 3.23 4.15 -6.84
CA ALA A 91 2.29 3.21 -6.28
C ALA A 91 2.73 1.76 -6.48
N ASN A 92 2.22 0.85 -5.66
CA ASN A 92 2.43 -0.59 -5.82
C ASN A 92 1.18 -1.38 -5.42
N ASP A 93 1.21 -2.69 -5.66
CA ASP A 93 0.12 -3.63 -5.42
C ASP A 93 0.17 -4.33 -4.05
N SER A 94 0.90 -3.78 -3.07
CA SER A 94 0.98 -4.38 -1.73
C SER A 94 -0.31 -4.24 -0.90
N VAL A 95 -1.42 -3.80 -1.52
CA VAL A 95 -2.72 -3.53 -0.91
C VAL A 95 -3.87 -4.10 -1.74
N PHE A 96 -4.92 -4.53 -1.07
CA PHE A 96 -6.22 -4.78 -1.66
C PHE A 96 -7.04 -3.49 -1.66
N GLY A 97 -7.60 -3.13 -2.81
CA GLY A 97 -8.46 -1.98 -2.97
C GLY A 97 -8.35 -1.37 -4.38
N PRO A 98 -8.93 -0.18 -4.59
CA PRO A 98 -9.66 0.58 -3.59
C PRO A 98 -11.05 -0.05 -3.31
N LEU A 99 -11.48 -0.03 -2.04
CA LEU A 99 -12.79 -0.47 -1.56
C LEU A 99 -13.93 0.53 -1.81
N ARG A 100 -13.64 1.71 -2.35
CA ARG A 100 -14.60 2.73 -2.80
C ARG A 100 -13.91 3.60 -3.85
N HIS A 101 -14.65 4.42 -4.59
CA HIS A 101 -14.06 5.26 -5.63
C HIS A 101 -12.87 6.08 -5.12
N LEU A 102 -11.77 6.05 -5.89
CA LEU A 102 -10.54 6.75 -5.53
C LEU A 102 -10.61 8.26 -5.84
N ALA A 103 -11.41 8.65 -6.83
CA ALA A 103 -11.48 10.03 -7.33
C ALA A 103 -11.75 11.10 -6.25
N PRO A 104 -12.71 10.93 -5.30
CA PRO A 104 -12.94 11.93 -4.25
C PRO A 104 -11.71 12.15 -3.35
N ILE A 105 -10.97 11.07 -3.05
CA ILE A 105 -9.78 11.12 -2.21
C ILE A 105 -8.66 11.85 -2.94
N LEU A 106 -8.42 11.51 -4.20
CA LEU A 106 -7.39 12.16 -5.01
C LEU A 106 -7.68 13.64 -5.19
N ARG A 107 -8.93 14.03 -5.47
CA ARG A 107 -9.33 15.44 -5.56
C ARG A 107 -9.02 16.18 -4.26
N ALA A 108 -9.49 15.64 -3.13
CA ALA A 108 -9.28 16.24 -1.82
C ALA A 108 -7.78 16.36 -1.44
N MET A 109 -6.93 15.43 -1.90
CA MET A 109 -5.48 15.49 -1.66
C MET A 109 -4.76 16.42 -2.65
N MET A 110 -5.20 16.49 -3.90
CA MET A 110 -4.66 17.39 -4.92
C MET A 110 -4.90 18.86 -4.61
N ASP A 111 -6.01 19.18 -3.94
CA ASP A 111 -6.34 20.54 -3.51
C ASP A 111 -5.52 21.04 -2.31
N ARG A 112 -4.77 20.14 -1.64
CA ARG A 112 -3.92 20.52 -0.50
C ARG A 112 -2.63 21.18 -0.98
N PRO A 113 -2.12 22.22 -0.29
CA PRO A 113 -0.84 22.85 -0.60
C PRO A 113 0.34 22.00 -0.09
N ALA A 114 0.52 20.81 -0.68
CA ALA A 114 1.57 19.86 -0.34
C ALA A 114 2.48 19.58 -1.54
N ASP A 115 3.79 19.52 -1.27
CA ASP A 115 4.81 19.14 -2.25
C ASP A 115 4.90 17.63 -2.39
N VAL A 116 4.64 16.91 -1.29
CA VAL A 116 4.53 15.44 -1.25
C VAL A 116 3.32 15.04 -0.41
N TRP A 117 2.54 14.08 -0.85
CA TRP A 117 1.51 13.49 0.00
C TRP A 117 1.38 11.98 -0.21
N GLY A 118 0.84 11.31 0.80
CA GLY A 118 0.57 9.87 0.76
C GLY A 118 -0.79 9.55 1.33
N LEU A 119 -1.24 8.31 1.19
CA LEU A 119 -2.52 7.91 1.79
C LEU A 119 -2.41 7.72 3.31
N VAL A 120 -1.29 7.19 3.79
CA VAL A 120 -1.09 6.87 5.21
C VAL A 120 0.23 7.44 5.71
N GLU A 121 0.17 8.26 6.74
CA GLU A 121 1.32 8.60 7.57
C GLU A 121 1.60 7.49 8.58
N SER A 122 2.88 7.20 8.82
CA SER A 122 3.35 6.21 9.76
C SER A 122 4.51 6.77 10.59
N HIS A 123 4.63 6.27 11.82
CA HIS A 123 5.80 6.51 12.67
C HIS A 123 6.47 5.20 13.08
N ASP A 124 6.25 4.14 12.29
CA ASP A 124 6.94 2.87 12.47
C ASP A 124 8.43 3.08 12.15
N VAL A 125 9.31 2.80 13.13
CA VAL A 125 10.75 3.13 13.15
C VAL A 125 11.03 4.64 13.20
N ALA A 126 10.53 5.40 12.23
CA ALA A 126 10.62 6.85 12.15
C ALA A 126 9.40 7.39 11.41
N TRP A 127 9.21 8.71 11.43
CA TRP A 127 8.15 9.33 10.63
C TRP A 127 8.40 9.10 9.13
N HIS A 128 7.36 8.69 8.41
CA HIS A 128 7.34 8.58 6.96
C HIS A 128 5.89 8.53 6.43
N LEU A 129 5.73 8.78 5.14
CA LEU A 129 4.52 8.42 4.40
C LEU A 129 4.72 7.00 3.84
N GLN A 130 3.72 6.12 3.94
CA GLN A 130 3.86 4.77 3.42
C GLN A 130 3.97 4.77 1.88
N SER A 131 5.01 4.08 1.39
CA SER A 131 5.49 4.14 -0.01
C SER A 131 4.56 3.52 -1.05
N TRP A 132 3.60 2.67 -0.64
CA TRP A 132 2.68 2.00 -1.55
C TRP A 132 1.71 2.96 -2.28
N PHE A 133 1.60 4.19 -1.79
CA PHE A 133 0.99 5.30 -2.51
C PHE A 133 1.58 6.63 -2.04
N LEU A 134 2.39 7.26 -2.89
CA LEU A 134 2.94 8.59 -2.72
C LEU A 134 2.68 9.42 -3.96
N CYS A 135 2.48 10.72 -3.80
CA CYS A 135 2.39 11.66 -4.90
C CYS A 135 3.31 12.85 -4.63
N PHE A 136 4.08 13.20 -5.64
CA PHE A 136 5.03 14.32 -5.63
C PHE A 136 4.60 15.36 -6.65
N THR A 137 4.87 16.63 -6.36
CA THR A 137 5.04 17.63 -7.43
C THR A 137 6.28 17.30 -8.25
N ALA A 138 6.33 17.75 -9.51
CA ALA A 138 7.52 17.62 -10.35
C ALA A 138 8.79 18.14 -9.63
N GLN A 139 8.68 19.33 -9.02
CA GLN A 139 9.76 19.98 -8.28
C GLN A 139 10.19 19.16 -7.05
N ALA A 140 9.24 18.59 -6.31
CA ALA A 140 9.56 17.78 -5.14
C ALA A 140 10.29 16.49 -5.51
N LEU A 141 9.84 15.81 -6.58
CA LEU A 141 10.51 14.61 -7.07
C LEU A 141 11.93 14.90 -7.57
N ASP A 142 12.11 16.07 -8.19
CA ASP A 142 13.41 16.50 -8.73
C ASP A 142 14.36 17.07 -7.67
N HIS A 143 13.88 17.31 -6.44
CA HIS A 143 14.70 17.83 -5.37
C HIS A 143 15.92 16.91 -5.10
N PRO A 144 17.15 17.45 -4.96
CA PRO A 144 18.36 16.64 -4.85
C PRO A 144 18.35 15.61 -3.72
N ALA A 145 17.70 15.94 -2.58
CA ALA A 145 17.54 14.99 -1.47
C ALA A 145 16.68 13.78 -1.84
N ILE A 146 15.61 13.98 -2.63
CA ILE A 146 14.71 12.92 -3.08
C ILE A 146 15.38 12.10 -4.17
N ARG A 147 16.01 12.76 -5.16
CA ARG A 147 16.80 12.11 -6.20
C ARG A 147 17.90 11.22 -5.62
N ARG A 148 18.60 11.65 -4.57
CA ARG A 148 19.63 10.84 -3.90
C ARG A 148 19.06 9.55 -3.33
N VAL A 149 17.92 9.62 -2.64
CA VAL A 149 17.25 8.41 -2.10
C VAL A 149 16.84 7.48 -3.23
N LEU A 150 16.20 8.04 -4.26
CA LEU A 150 15.75 7.30 -5.44
C LEU A 150 16.91 6.85 -6.35
N ALA A 151 18.15 7.23 -6.10
CA ALA A 151 19.33 6.77 -6.85
C ALA A 151 20.16 5.72 -6.10
N GLN A 152 19.73 5.30 -4.89
CA GLN A 152 20.43 4.27 -4.13
C GLN A 152 20.45 2.93 -4.87
N PRO A 153 21.46 2.07 -4.67
CA PRO A 153 21.59 0.82 -5.40
C PRO A 153 20.64 -0.27 -4.85
N PHE A 154 19.32 -0.04 -4.93
CA PHE A 154 18.31 -0.95 -4.36
C PHE A 154 18.39 -2.37 -4.93
N ALA A 155 18.82 -2.54 -6.18
CA ALA A 155 19.03 -3.85 -6.78
C ALA A 155 20.12 -4.70 -6.06
N ALA A 156 21.05 -4.05 -5.36
CA ALA A 156 22.10 -4.70 -4.58
C ALA A 156 21.73 -4.87 -3.10
N MET A 157 20.55 -4.41 -2.67
CA MET A 157 20.11 -4.42 -1.28
C MET A 157 19.15 -5.58 -0.97
N GLY A 158 19.23 -6.13 0.23
CA GLY A 158 18.22 -7.02 0.77
C GLY A 158 16.93 -6.29 1.13
N LYS A 159 15.81 -7.01 1.29
CA LYS A 159 14.51 -6.41 1.65
C LYS A 159 14.56 -5.51 2.89
N PRO A 160 15.22 -5.86 4.02
CA PRO A 160 15.30 -4.98 5.18
C PRO A 160 16.04 -3.68 4.89
N GLU A 161 17.11 -3.74 4.09
CA GLU A 161 17.88 -2.58 3.67
C GLU A 161 17.05 -1.67 2.75
N ILE A 162 16.29 -2.24 1.81
CA ILE A 162 15.37 -1.48 0.96
C ILE A 162 14.31 -0.76 1.81
N VAL A 163 13.73 -1.40 2.84
CA VAL A 163 12.75 -0.74 3.72
C VAL A 163 13.40 0.42 4.49
N LEU A 164 14.60 0.21 5.03
CA LEU A 164 15.32 1.25 5.79
C LEU A 164 15.75 2.42 4.88
N HIS A 165 16.46 2.13 3.80
CA HIS A 165 17.02 3.14 2.90
C HIS A 165 15.97 3.79 1.99
N GLY A 166 14.94 3.02 1.63
CA GLY A 166 13.82 3.48 0.82
C GLY A 166 12.81 4.23 1.67
N GLU A 167 11.99 3.54 2.47
CA GLU A 167 10.85 4.17 3.15
C GLU A 167 11.28 5.17 4.24
N VAL A 168 12.19 4.76 5.13
CA VAL A 168 12.65 5.64 6.20
C VAL A 168 13.57 6.73 5.64
N GLY A 169 14.50 6.37 4.75
CA GLY A 169 15.38 7.31 4.07
C GLY A 169 14.62 8.39 3.29
N LEU A 170 13.55 8.02 2.58
CA LEU A 170 12.69 8.97 1.87
C LEU A 170 11.96 9.91 2.83
N GLY A 171 11.41 9.39 3.93
CA GLY A 171 10.79 10.22 4.97
C GLY A 171 11.75 11.24 5.57
N MET A 172 12.99 10.84 5.85
CA MET A 172 14.04 11.75 6.31
C MET A 172 14.42 12.79 5.26
N ALA A 173 14.59 12.38 4.00
CA ALA A 173 14.93 13.29 2.90
C ALA A 173 13.85 14.36 2.71
N ILE A 174 12.57 13.97 2.70
CA ILE A 174 11.43 14.88 2.63
C ILE A 174 11.47 15.93 3.75
N ARG A 175 11.70 15.50 5.00
CA ARG A 175 11.80 16.41 6.15
C ARG A 175 13.00 17.34 6.06
N SER A 176 14.18 16.81 5.74
CA SER A 176 15.41 17.60 5.62
C SER A 176 15.35 18.64 4.51
N ALA A 177 14.58 18.37 3.46
CA ALA A 177 14.35 19.27 2.34
C ALA A 177 13.30 20.36 2.64
N GLY A 178 12.64 20.30 3.81
CA GLY A 178 11.59 21.26 4.17
C GLY A 178 10.34 21.17 3.29
N LEU A 179 10.12 20.04 2.61
CA LEU A 179 8.98 19.85 1.72
C LEU A 179 7.67 19.79 2.51
N ARG A 180 6.64 20.49 2.03
CA ARG A 180 5.31 20.46 2.66
C ARG A 180 4.68 19.10 2.43
N THR A 181 4.16 18.51 3.49
CA THR A 181 3.57 17.17 3.43
C THR A 181 2.13 17.10 3.87
N ALA A 182 1.40 16.16 3.28
CA ALA A 182 0.05 15.82 3.72
C ALA A 182 -0.18 14.30 3.69
N ALA A 183 -1.12 13.82 4.50
CA ALA A 183 -1.60 12.46 4.43
C ALA A 183 -3.14 12.41 4.44
N ALA A 184 -3.72 11.45 3.72
CA ALA A 184 -5.17 11.24 3.77
C ALA A 184 -5.61 10.72 5.15
N TRP A 185 -4.75 9.93 5.80
CA TRP A 185 -4.89 9.51 7.18
C TRP A 185 -3.58 9.73 7.96
N THR A 186 -3.69 10.31 9.15
CA THR A 186 -2.54 10.66 10.01
C THR A 186 -2.51 9.80 11.27
N ASP A 187 -1.32 9.34 11.65
CA ASP A 187 -1.17 8.54 12.86
C ASP A 187 -1.05 9.47 14.09
N ARG A 188 -2.19 9.82 14.67
CA ARG A 188 -2.24 10.62 15.91
C ARG A 188 -1.78 9.82 17.12
N ARG A 189 -0.47 9.77 17.39
CA ARG A 189 0.12 9.03 18.51
C ARG A 189 -0.09 9.75 19.85
N THR A 190 -0.96 9.19 20.70
CA THR A 190 -1.25 9.66 22.05
C THR A 190 -0.92 8.59 23.10
N GLY A 191 -0.56 9.03 24.32
CA GLY A 191 -0.26 8.13 25.44
C GLY A 191 0.81 7.08 25.14
N LEU A 192 0.58 5.84 25.58
CA LEU A 192 1.50 4.70 25.43
C LEU A 192 1.85 4.39 23.96
N ARG A 193 1.01 4.79 22.99
CA ARG A 193 1.31 4.61 21.57
C ARG A 193 2.56 5.36 21.11
N ARG A 194 2.96 6.43 21.81
CA ARG A 194 4.21 7.16 21.52
C ARG A 194 5.46 6.32 21.79
N LEU A 195 5.34 5.30 22.64
CA LEU A 195 6.47 4.48 23.08
C LEU A 195 6.65 3.21 22.24
N ILE A 196 5.71 2.91 21.33
CA ILE A 196 5.68 1.64 20.61
C ILE A 196 5.59 1.88 19.10
N SER A 197 6.46 1.22 18.35
CA SER A 197 6.45 1.21 16.90
C SER A 197 5.34 0.30 16.39
N THR A 198 4.40 0.86 15.63
CA THR A 198 3.29 0.09 15.07
C THR A 198 2.97 0.57 13.65
N ASN A 199 2.96 -0.34 12.68
CA ASN A 199 2.38 -0.06 11.37
C ASN A 199 0.85 0.12 11.52
N PRO A 200 0.29 1.31 11.25
CA PRO A 200 -1.14 1.56 11.44
C PRO A 200 -2.02 0.71 10.53
N MET A 201 -1.54 0.36 9.33
CA MET A 201 -2.25 -0.53 8.40
C MET A 201 -2.27 -2.00 8.87
N HIS A 202 -1.59 -2.32 9.98
CA HIS A 202 -1.67 -3.62 10.63
C HIS A 202 -2.41 -3.55 11.97
N ALA A 203 -2.01 -2.65 12.87
CA ALA A 203 -2.57 -2.57 14.22
C ALA A 203 -3.95 -1.88 14.28
N ASP A 204 -4.22 -0.94 13.37
CA ASP A 204 -5.46 -0.14 13.30
C ASP A 204 -6.17 -0.31 11.96
N TRP A 205 -5.89 -1.41 11.27
CA TRP A 205 -6.21 -1.58 9.85
C TRP A 205 -7.70 -1.37 9.56
N LEU A 206 -8.60 -1.76 10.47
CA LEU A 206 -10.04 -1.65 10.24
C LEU A 206 -10.48 -0.19 10.37
N SER A 207 -9.97 0.54 11.36
CA SER A 207 -10.19 1.98 11.54
C SER A 207 -9.62 2.77 10.37
N VAL A 208 -8.43 2.40 9.89
CA VAL A 208 -7.82 3.04 8.71
C VAL A 208 -8.66 2.77 7.46
N ALA A 209 -9.05 1.51 7.20
CA ALA A 209 -9.83 1.15 6.02
C ALA A 209 -11.25 1.76 6.01
N ARG A 210 -11.85 1.96 7.19
CA ARG A 210 -13.14 2.64 7.38
C ARG A 210 -13.06 4.16 7.33
N SER A 211 -11.87 4.75 7.48
CA SER A 211 -11.72 6.20 7.31
C SER A 211 -12.06 6.62 5.88
N ASP A 212 -12.42 7.88 5.65
CA ASP A 212 -12.77 8.37 4.30
C ASP A 212 -11.57 8.41 3.35
N GLY A 213 -10.34 8.52 3.87
CA GLY A 213 -9.12 8.74 3.08
C GLY A 213 -8.40 7.48 2.58
N VAL A 214 -8.61 6.32 3.18
CA VAL A 214 -7.80 5.11 2.88
C VAL A 214 -8.66 3.87 2.63
N PRO A 215 -9.14 3.62 1.40
CA PRO A 215 -10.00 2.48 1.08
C PRO A 215 -9.18 1.23 0.76
N PHE A 216 -8.20 0.89 1.59
CA PHE A 216 -7.24 -0.17 1.28
C PHE A 216 -6.99 -1.07 2.49
N ILE A 217 -6.65 -2.33 2.22
CA ILE A 217 -6.21 -3.31 3.21
C ILE A 217 -4.84 -3.81 2.79
N LYS A 218 -3.85 -3.85 3.70
CA LYS A 218 -2.53 -4.42 3.37
C LYS A 218 -2.64 -5.92 3.05
N VAL A 219 -2.01 -6.35 1.96
CA VAL A 219 -1.95 -7.78 1.60
C VAL A 219 -1.24 -8.58 2.70
N GLU A 220 -0.12 -8.07 3.20
CA GLU A 220 0.67 -8.71 4.27
C GLU A 220 -0.13 -8.89 5.57
N LEU A 221 -1.05 -7.98 5.90
CA LEU A 221 -1.93 -8.14 7.05
C LEU A 221 -2.78 -9.40 6.95
N LEU A 222 -3.46 -9.60 5.81
CA LEU A 222 -4.38 -10.73 5.65
C LEU A 222 -3.63 -12.04 5.40
N ARG A 223 -2.55 -12.00 4.62
CA ARG A 223 -1.72 -13.16 4.32
C ARG A 223 -0.96 -13.62 5.56
N ASP A 224 -0.14 -12.75 6.13
CA ASP A 224 0.87 -13.11 7.12
C ASP A 224 0.43 -12.79 8.56
N ASN A 225 -0.32 -11.70 8.75
CA ASN A 225 -0.77 -11.18 10.05
C ASN A 225 0.40 -11.04 11.05
N PRO A 226 1.37 -10.14 10.78
CA PRO A 226 2.59 -10.01 11.58
C PRO A 226 2.29 -9.60 13.03
N CYS A 227 1.28 -8.76 13.25
CA CYS A 227 0.86 -8.36 14.61
C CYS A 227 0.12 -9.48 15.36
N GLY A 228 -0.27 -10.57 14.70
CA GLY A 228 -0.97 -11.69 15.32
C GLY A 228 -2.34 -11.32 15.91
N ILE A 229 -2.98 -10.28 15.37
CA ILE A 229 -4.28 -9.79 15.86
C ILE A 229 -5.40 -10.75 15.44
N SER A 230 -6.42 -10.91 16.29
CA SER A 230 -7.50 -11.89 16.07
C SER A 230 -8.64 -11.36 15.20
N TRP A 231 -8.74 -10.04 15.01
CA TRP A 231 -9.86 -9.41 14.31
C TRP A 231 -9.64 -9.22 12.81
N THR A 232 -8.59 -9.79 12.19
CA THR A 232 -8.39 -9.66 10.72
C THR A 232 -9.59 -10.18 9.93
N GLY A 233 -10.33 -11.17 10.44
CA GLY A 233 -11.53 -11.73 9.80
C GLY A 233 -12.65 -10.73 9.49
N HIS A 234 -12.65 -9.54 10.10
CA HIS A 234 -13.60 -8.46 9.82
C HIS A 234 -13.49 -7.91 8.40
N TRP A 235 -12.45 -8.26 7.63
CA TRP A 235 -12.30 -7.82 6.24
C TRP A 235 -13.49 -8.27 5.39
N ARG A 236 -14.09 -9.44 5.69
CA ARG A 236 -15.27 -9.94 4.97
C ARG A 236 -16.47 -9.03 5.15
N ALA A 237 -16.75 -8.63 6.39
CA ALA A 237 -17.84 -7.70 6.67
C ALA A 237 -17.56 -6.32 6.05
N LEU A 238 -16.31 -5.85 6.12
CA LEU A 238 -15.92 -4.58 5.49
C LEU A 238 -16.13 -4.59 3.97
N VAL A 239 -15.71 -5.66 3.29
CA VAL A 239 -15.85 -5.79 1.83
C VAL A 239 -17.29 -6.08 1.42
N ALA A 240 -18.06 -6.83 2.22
CA ALA A 240 -19.49 -7.06 1.94
C ALA A 240 -20.30 -5.75 1.93
N CYS A 241 -19.86 -4.72 2.66
CA CYS A 241 -20.45 -3.39 2.62
C CYS A 241 -19.95 -2.53 1.43
N SER A 242 -19.03 -3.04 0.61
CA SER A 242 -18.49 -2.35 -0.55
C SER A 242 -18.99 -2.98 -1.85
N PRO A 243 -19.91 -2.33 -2.59
CA PRO A 243 -20.27 -2.80 -3.94
C PRO A 243 -19.15 -2.58 -4.95
N HIS A 244 -18.12 -1.79 -4.60
CA HIS A 244 -17.03 -1.39 -5.49
C HIS A 244 -15.90 -2.41 -5.57
N PHE A 245 -15.85 -3.35 -4.63
CA PHE A 245 -14.74 -4.30 -4.54
C PHE A 245 -15.24 -5.70 -4.19
N ARG A 246 -14.72 -6.72 -4.87
CA ARG A 246 -15.19 -8.10 -4.73
C ARG A 246 -14.38 -8.89 -3.72
N ALA A 247 -15.05 -9.54 -2.77
CA ALA A 247 -14.41 -10.38 -1.76
C ALA A 247 -13.61 -11.53 -2.39
N GLU A 248 -14.10 -12.10 -3.51
CA GLU A 248 -13.44 -13.21 -4.18
C GLU A 248 -12.01 -12.87 -4.66
N TRP A 249 -11.73 -11.59 -4.93
CA TRP A 249 -10.38 -11.19 -5.35
C TRP A 249 -9.34 -11.30 -4.23
N ILE A 250 -9.74 -11.04 -2.98
CA ILE A 250 -8.91 -11.29 -1.80
C ILE A 250 -8.72 -12.79 -1.63
N GLU A 251 -9.80 -13.58 -1.72
CA GLU A 251 -9.75 -15.02 -1.49
C GLU A 251 -8.85 -15.74 -2.51
N THR A 252 -8.96 -15.40 -3.80
CA THR A 252 -8.10 -15.93 -4.85
C THR A 252 -6.64 -15.54 -4.59
N CYS A 253 -6.35 -14.27 -4.28
CA CYS A 253 -4.98 -13.85 -3.99
C CYS A 253 -4.37 -14.57 -2.79
N LEU A 254 -5.12 -14.73 -1.70
CA LEU A 254 -4.65 -15.43 -0.50
C LEU A 254 -4.49 -16.95 -0.72
N ARG A 255 -5.23 -17.53 -1.66
CA ARG A 255 -5.07 -18.93 -2.07
C ARG A 255 -3.80 -19.12 -2.91
N ASP A 256 -3.56 -18.22 -3.86
CA ASP A 256 -2.43 -18.31 -4.80
C ASP A 256 -1.10 -17.88 -4.16
N GLN A 257 -1.16 -17.03 -3.12
CA GLN A 257 0.00 -16.56 -2.38
C GLN A 257 -0.06 -17.01 -0.91
N PRO A 258 0.34 -18.26 -0.60
CA PRO A 258 0.36 -18.73 0.76
C PRO A 258 1.34 -17.92 1.63
N ARG A 259 1.21 -18.10 2.95
CA ARG A 259 2.04 -17.39 3.93
C ARG A 259 3.52 -17.46 3.63
N ARG A 260 4.18 -16.32 3.79
CA ARG A 260 5.64 -16.26 3.72
C ARG A 260 6.21 -16.72 5.06
N THR A 261 6.95 -17.83 5.05
CA THR A 261 7.60 -18.47 6.21
C THR A 261 8.51 -17.53 7.00
N ALA A 262 9.01 -16.46 6.38
CA ALA A 262 9.85 -15.45 7.02
C ALA A 262 9.08 -14.46 7.93
N SER A 263 7.74 -14.44 7.93
CA SER A 263 6.97 -13.52 8.77
C SER A 263 6.89 -14.02 10.23
N ARG A 264 7.74 -13.47 11.11
CA ARG A 264 7.62 -13.73 12.55
C ARG A 264 6.39 -13.02 13.11
N ARG A 265 5.46 -13.81 13.64
CA ARG A 265 4.30 -13.29 14.38
C ARG A 265 4.75 -12.69 15.72
N ALA A 266 4.10 -11.62 16.11
CA ALA A 266 4.26 -11.02 17.43
C ALA A 266 3.99 -12.06 18.54
N GLY A 267 4.85 -12.07 19.57
CA GLY A 267 4.65 -12.89 20.75
C GLY A 267 3.39 -12.50 21.53
N TRP A 268 2.90 -13.39 22.41
CA TRP A 268 1.64 -13.19 23.13
C TRP A 268 1.55 -11.87 23.92
N LYS A 269 2.65 -11.43 24.55
CA LYS A 269 2.74 -10.13 25.25
C LYS A 269 2.46 -8.95 24.31
N MET A 270 3.09 -8.97 23.13
CA MET A 270 2.89 -7.94 22.10
C MET A 270 1.47 -7.99 21.51
N ARG A 271 0.89 -9.18 21.37
CA ARG A 271 -0.50 -9.34 20.91
C ARG A 271 -1.50 -8.73 21.89
N LEU A 272 -1.31 -8.94 23.20
CA LEU A 272 -2.10 -8.28 24.23
C LEU A 272 -1.91 -6.75 24.18
N LEU A 273 -0.67 -6.30 23.98
CA LEU A 273 -0.40 -4.87 23.83
C LEU A 273 -1.13 -4.27 22.62
N TYR A 274 -1.11 -4.94 21.46
CA TYR A 274 -1.88 -4.51 20.29
C TYR A 274 -3.39 -4.48 20.54
N LEU A 275 -3.92 -5.47 21.26
CA LEU A 275 -5.33 -5.51 21.65
C LEU A 275 -5.74 -4.27 22.47
N PHE A 276 -4.92 -3.87 23.45
CA PHE A 276 -5.19 -2.69 24.27
C PHE A 276 -4.99 -1.36 23.53
N LEU A 277 -4.02 -1.31 22.62
CA LEU A 277 -3.65 -0.07 21.95
C LEU A 277 -4.42 0.17 20.65
N SER A 278 -5.00 -0.86 20.04
CA SER A 278 -5.69 -0.73 18.75
C SER A 278 -6.84 0.28 18.82
N ARG A 279 -6.96 1.09 17.76
CA ARG A 279 -8.12 1.96 17.54
C ARG A 279 -9.36 1.14 17.16
N ASP A 280 -9.19 -0.13 16.77
CA ASP A 280 -10.25 -1.06 16.39
C ASP A 280 -10.99 -1.65 17.60
N ARG A 281 -11.25 -0.86 18.65
CA ARG A 281 -11.74 -1.36 19.96
C ARG A 281 -12.93 -2.29 19.86
N GLY A 282 -13.93 -1.97 19.04
CA GLY A 282 -15.12 -2.81 18.87
C GLY A 282 -14.78 -4.20 18.28
N ALA A 283 -13.95 -4.22 17.23
CA ALA A 283 -13.52 -5.46 16.60
C ALA A 283 -12.58 -6.26 17.51
N ALA A 284 -11.66 -5.57 18.20
CA ALA A 284 -10.78 -6.15 19.19
C ALA A 284 -11.54 -6.82 20.34
N LEU A 285 -12.55 -6.14 20.91
CA LEU A 285 -13.42 -6.67 21.96
C LEU A 285 -14.25 -7.87 21.48
N SER A 286 -14.86 -7.78 20.29
CA SER A 286 -15.63 -8.90 19.73
C SER A 286 -14.77 -10.15 19.49
N ALA A 287 -13.47 -9.98 19.26
CA ALA A 287 -12.56 -11.09 19.04
C ALA A 287 -12.06 -11.74 20.35
N LEU A 288 -12.35 -11.15 21.52
CA LEU A 288 -12.12 -11.73 22.84
C LEU A 288 -13.32 -12.52 23.35
N LEU A 289 -14.52 -12.19 22.89
CA LEU A 289 -15.73 -12.94 23.22
C LEU A 289 -15.69 -14.26 22.43
N PRO A 290 -15.77 -15.43 23.08
CA PRO A 290 -15.92 -16.68 22.36
C PRO A 290 -17.17 -16.59 21.49
N SER A 291 -17.08 -17.03 20.23
CA SER A 291 -18.24 -17.13 19.34
C SER A 291 -19.36 -17.89 20.05
N ILE A 292 -20.39 -17.18 20.50
CA ILE A 292 -21.55 -17.74 21.18
C ILE A 292 -22.33 -18.70 20.23
N ALA A 293 -21.98 -18.74 18.94
CA ALA A 293 -22.60 -19.62 17.95
C ALA A 293 -22.16 -21.11 18.02
N GLY A 294 -21.24 -21.49 18.92
CA GLY A 294 -20.76 -22.87 19.04
C GLY A 294 -21.53 -23.79 19.98
N PHE A 295 -22.45 -23.26 20.82
CA PHE A 295 -23.03 -24.04 21.93
C PHE A 295 -24.43 -24.63 21.68
N GLN A 296 -25.01 -24.45 20.49
CA GLN A 296 -26.35 -24.99 20.17
C GLN A 296 -26.38 -26.24 19.26
N ARG A 297 -25.23 -26.86 18.97
CA ARG A 297 -25.21 -28.19 18.33
C ARG A 297 -24.44 -29.18 19.16
N ARG A 298 -25.03 -29.60 20.29
CA ARG A 298 -24.80 -30.88 20.97
C ARG A 298 -25.68 -30.93 22.22
N ARG A 299 -26.88 -31.46 22.08
CA ARG A 299 -27.58 -32.26 23.10
C ARG A 299 -28.46 -33.29 22.36
N PRO A 300 -28.63 -34.46 22.98
CA PRO A 300 -28.48 -35.79 22.36
C PRO A 300 -29.57 -36.16 21.37
#